data_AF-A0A382TD84-F1
#
_entry.id   AF-A0A382TD84-F1
#
_cell.length_a   1.000
_cell.length_b   1.000
_cell.length_c   1.000
_cell.angle_alpha   90.00
_cell.angle_beta   90.00
_cell.angle_gamma   90.00
#
_symmetry.space_group_name_H-M   'P 1'
#
loop_
_entity.id
_entity.type
_entity.pdbx_description
1 polymer ?
#
loop_
_entity_poly.entity_id
_entity_poly.type
_entity_poly.pdbx_seq_one_letter_code
_entity_poly.pdbx_strand_id
1 'polypeptide(L)'
;SDQTAIDMVAGPTELGIMADASSDPELVALDLISQAEHSKDTMCFVITQSKTIAKQIQKSIEKLIPGVERSSIIKESISKNGFIAVCKNEKEMVELANKIAPEHMELMVKNAKSLSKKITGAGLLLIGKYSPSAASDYSLGTNHILPTNGFGRTRGGLSVLDFMKLQTVVEAEQGKLHQKLRSIKALTDAEGLPNHYKAVKRRVDE
;
A
#
# COMPACT_ATOMS: atom_id res chain seq x y z
N SER A 1 15.77 -11.03 -16.56
CA SER A 1 17.23 -10.89 -16.35
C SER A 1 17.49 -11.21 -14.89
N ASP A 2 18.29 -12.23 -14.60
CA ASP A 2 18.53 -12.68 -13.21
C ASP A 2 19.52 -11.78 -12.45
N GLN A 3 19.98 -10.70 -13.10
CA GLN A 3 21.00 -9.78 -12.59
C GLN A 3 20.48 -8.36 -12.37
N THR A 4 19.19 -8.11 -12.64
CA THR A 4 18.59 -6.77 -12.55
C THR A 4 17.34 -6.86 -11.71
N ALA A 5 17.36 -6.21 -10.54
CA ALA A 5 16.17 -6.05 -9.72
C ALA A 5 15.21 -5.05 -10.38
N ILE A 6 13.92 -5.25 -10.14
CA ILE A 6 12.86 -4.29 -10.46
C ILE A 6 12.39 -3.63 -9.16
N ASP A 7 11.79 -2.46 -9.26
CA ASP A 7 11.15 -1.78 -8.15
C ASP A 7 9.98 -2.60 -7.60
N MET A 8 8.95 -2.89 -8.40
CA MET A 8 7.79 -3.68 -8.00
C MET A 8 7.06 -4.34 -9.17
N VAL A 9 6.21 -5.32 -8.87
CA VAL A 9 5.29 -5.90 -9.85
C VAL A 9 4.16 -4.90 -10.12
N ALA A 10 3.93 -4.62 -11.40
CA ALA A 10 2.84 -3.75 -11.83
C ALA A 10 1.48 -4.47 -11.84
N GLY A 11 0.43 -3.69 -11.74
CA GLY A 11 -0.97 -4.09 -11.81
C GLY A 11 -1.86 -2.87 -12.09
N PRO A 12 -3.17 -3.06 -12.32
CA PRO A 12 -4.08 -1.96 -12.56
C PRO A 12 -4.08 -0.96 -11.40
N THR A 13 -4.22 0.33 -11.70
CA THR A 13 -4.24 1.39 -10.69
C THR A 13 -5.56 1.41 -9.91
N GLU A 14 -5.51 1.82 -8.64
CA GLU A 14 -6.62 1.67 -7.70
C GLU A 14 -6.81 2.90 -6.82
N LEU A 15 -8.07 3.33 -6.65
CA LEU A 15 -8.45 4.32 -5.64
C LEU A 15 -9.63 3.82 -4.80
N GLY A 16 -9.40 3.71 -3.50
CA GLY A 16 -10.43 3.46 -2.50
C GLY A 16 -10.76 4.72 -1.71
N ILE A 17 -12.05 5.00 -1.51
CA ILE A 17 -12.50 6.13 -0.68
C ILE A 17 -13.40 5.63 0.45
N MET A 18 -13.05 5.91 1.70
CA MET A 18 -13.95 5.77 2.84
C MET A 18 -14.77 7.04 3.01
N ALA A 19 -16.09 6.90 2.94
CA ALA A 19 -17.03 8.00 3.05
C ALA A 19 -18.08 7.74 4.15
N ASP A 20 -18.49 8.80 4.85
CA ASP A 20 -19.56 8.78 5.85
C ASP A 20 -20.63 9.83 5.51
N ALA A 21 -21.59 10.04 6.41
CA ALA A 21 -22.67 11.00 6.18
C ALA A 21 -22.21 12.47 6.12
N SER A 22 -20.96 12.78 6.47
CA SER A 22 -20.36 14.12 6.41
C SER A 22 -19.58 14.38 5.12
N SER A 23 -19.34 13.34 4.30
CA SER A 23 -18.67 13.47 3.02
C SER A 23 -19.53 14.26 2.03
N ASP A 24 -18.88 15.05 1.18
CA ASP A 24 -19.53 15.67 0.03
C ASP A 24 -19.55 14.65 -1.13
N PRO A 25 -20.72 14.19 -1.61
CA PRO A 25 -20.82 13.22 -2.69
C PRO A 25 -20.18 13.68 -4.01
N GLU A 26 -20.16 14.99 -4.28
CA GLU A 26 -19.60 15.55 -5.51
C GLU A 26 -18.07 15.52 -5.48
N LEU A 27 -17.45 15.81 -4.32
CA LEU A 27 -16.00 15.66 -4.15
C LEU A 27 -15.56 14.19 -4.31
N VAL A 28 -16.25 13.26 -3.64
CA VAL A 28 -15.96 11.82 -3.77
C VAL A 28 -16.09 11.37 -5.23
N ALA A 29 -17.11 11.85 -5.95
CA ALA A 29 -17.28 11.51 -7.36
C ALA A 29 -16.15 12.06 -8.25
N LEU A 30 -15.67 13.27 -7.99
CA LEU A 30 -14.56 13.87 -8.73
C LEU A 30 -13.25 13.10 -8.51
N ASP A 31 -12.94 12.69 -7.28
CA ASP A 31 -11.73 11.90 -6.98
C ASP A 31 -11.78 10.50 -7.65
N LEU A 32 -12.96 9.85 -7.66
CA LEU A 32 -13.14 8.59 -8.39
C LEU A 32 -13.00 8.79 -9.91
N ILE A 33 -13.51 9.89 -10.46
CA ILE A 33 -13.40 10.22 -11.88
C ILE A 33 -11.94 10.49 -12.27
N SER A 34 -11.18 11.23 -11.45
CA SER A 34 -9.76 11.48 -11.72
C SER A 34 -8.95 10.20 -11.73
N GLN A 35 -9.23 9.23 -10.85
CA GLN A 35 -8.53 7.95 -10.95
C GLN A 35 -8.97 7.17 -12.20
N ALA A 36 -10.28 7.06 -12.43
CA ALA A 36 -10.86 6.26 -13.51
C ALA A 36 -10.39 6.70 -14.92
N GLU A 37 -9.92 7.93 -15.07
CA GLU A 37 -9.40 8.41 -16.35
C GLU A 37 -8.06 7.78 -16.75
N HIS A 38 -7.29 7.22 -15.80
CA HIS A 38 -5.98 6.63 -16.09
C HIS A 38 -6.05 5.51 -17.13
N SER A 39 -6.96 4.55 -16.94
CA SER A 39 -7.12 3.37 -17.79
C SER A 39 -8.47 2.69 -17.60
N LYS A 40 -8.93 1.95 -18.61
CA LYS A 40 -10.14 1.10 -18.57
C LYS A 40 -10.07 -0.01 -17.53
N ASP A 41 -8.87 -0.41 -17.11
CA ASP A 41 -8.68 -1.45 -16.09
C ASP A 41 -8.54 -0.89 -14.67
N THR A 42 -8.59 0.44 -14.51
CA THR A 42 -8.56 1.10 -13.19
C THR A 42 -9.73 0.64 -12.33
N MET A 43 -9.46 0.40 -11.05
CA MET A 43 -10.44 0.00 -10.04
C MET A 43 -10.70 1.16 -9.07
N CYS A 44 -11.92 1.71 -9.09
CA CYS A 44 -12.33 2.79 -8.19
C CYS A 44 -13.45 2.30 -7.27
N PHE A 45 -13.33 2.49 -5.97
CA PHE A 45 -14.35 1.99 -5.05
C PHE A 45 -14.60 2.89 -3.85
N VAL A 46 -15.81 2.80 -3.31
CA VAL A 46 -16.21 3.47 -2.08
C VAL A 46 -16.54 2.46 -1.01
N ILE A 47 -16.11 2.72 0.22
CA ILE A 47 -16.52 1.95 1.40
C ILE A 47 -17.28 2.90 2.33
N THR A 48 -18.50 2.53 2.72
CA THR A 48 -19.34 3.35 3.61
C THR A 48 -20.27 2.51 4.47
N GLN A 49 -20.79 3.08 5.57
CA GLN A 49 -21.92 2.52 6.31
C GLN A 49 -23.27 3.07 5.84
N SER A 50 -23.28 4.15 5.04
CA SER A 50 -24.51 4.87 4.71
C SER A 50 -25.03 4.49 3.33
N LYS A 51 -26.19 3.83 3.29
CA LYS A 51 -26.91 3.60 2.01
C LYS A 51 -27.29 4.92 1.33
N THR A 52 -27.50 5.98 2.11
CA THR A 52 -27.83 7.31 1.59
C THR A 52 -26.61 7.93 0.89
N ILE A 53 -25.43 7.91 1.50
CA ILE A 53 -24.22 8.47 0.87
C ILE A 53 -23.86 7.67 -0.38
N ALA A 54 -23.99 6.34 -0.33
CA ALA A 54 -23.76 5.46 -1.48
C ALA A 54 -24.62 5.87 -2.70
N LYS A 55 -25.92 6.10 -2.47
CA LYS A 55 -26.85 6.55 -3.53
C LYS A 55 -26.53 7.97 -4.02
N GLN A 56 -26.11 8.86 -3.14
CA GLN A 56 -25.76 10.23 -3.51
C GLN A 56 -24.47 10.29 -4.34
N ILE A 57 -23.46 9.50 -3.98
CA ILE A 57 -22.21 9.37 -4.73
C ILE A 57 -22.51 8.79 -6.11
N GLN A 58 -23.27 7.68 -6.18
CA GLN A 58 -23.67 7.08 -7.46
C GLN A 58 -24.35 8.10 -8.39
N LYS A 59 -25.32 8.87 -7.87
CA LYS A 59 -25.99 9.93 -8.65
C LYS A 59 -25.02 11.02 -9.11
N SER A 60 -24.04 11.38 -8.28
CA SER A 60 -23.05 12.40 -8.62
C SER A 60 -22.13 11.92 -9.74
N ILE A 61 -21.68 10.66 -9.69
CA ILE A 61 -20.92 10.01 -10.76
C ILE A 61 -21.72 10.01 -12.07
N GLU A 62 -22.98 9.53 -12.03
CA GLU A 62 -23.86 9.47 -13.21
C GLU A 62 -24.12 10.86 -13.83
N LYS A 63 -24.20 11.90 -13.00
CA LYS A 63 -24.36 13.30 -13.43
C LYS A 63 -23.09 13.87 -14.06
N LEU A 64 -21.91 13.58 -13.52
CA LEU A 64 -20.65 14.20 -13.91
C LEU A 64 -20.01 13.55 -15.14
N ILE A 65 -20.02 12.21 -15.24
CA ILE A 65 -19.33 11.47 -16.32
C ILE A 65 -19.64 11.99 -17.74
N PRO A 66 -20.89 12.34 -18.11
CA PRO A 66 -21.19 12.81 -19.46
C PRO A 66 -20.47 14.13 -19.84
N GLY A 67 -20.10 14.95 -18.85
CA GLY A 67 -19.55 16.29 -19.06
C GLY A 67 -18.03 16.38 -18.96
N VAL A 68 -17.34 15.31 -18.60
CA VAL A 68 -15.87 15.32 -18.41
C VAL A 68 -15.13 14.86 -19.67
N GLU A 69 -13.88 15.31 -19.80
CA GLU A 69 -12.96 14.78 -20.80
C GLU A 69 -12.70 13.28 -20.55
N ARG A 70 -12.31 12.55 -21.60
CA ARG A 70 -12.04 11.09 -21.52
C ARG A 70 -13.20 10.25 -20.95
N SER A 71 -14.44 10.75 -21.02
CA SER A 71 -15.65 10.11 -20.47
C SER A 71 -15.87 8.66 -20.91
N SER A 72 -15.43 8.28 -22.11
CA SER A 72 -15.50 6.89 -22.59
C SER A 72 -14.63 5.93 -21.76
N ILE A 73 -13.40 6.33 -21.43
CA ILE A 73 -12.47 5.56 -20.59
C ILE A 73 -13.01 5.46 -19.16
N ILE A 74 -13.42 6.60 -18.60
CA ILE A 74 -13.96 6.70 -17.24
C ILE A 74 -15.20 5.82 -17.08
N LYS A 75 -16.13 5.88 -18.04
CA LYS A 75 -17.34 5.06 -18.03
C LYS A 75 -17.03 3.57 -18.10
N GLU A 76 -16.07 3.17 -18.92
CA GLU A 76 -15.64 1.77 -19.04
C GLU A 76 -14.97 1.27 -17.74
N SER A 77 -14.05 2.05 -17.16
CA SER A 77 -13.39 1.73 -15.89
C SER A 77 -14.40 1.56 -14.75
N ILE A 78 -15.26 2.57 -14.53
CA ILE A 78 -16.22 2.57 -13.43
C ILE A 78 -17.25 1.44 -13.59
N SER A 79 -17.76 1.20 -14.80
CA SER A 79 -18.76 0.15 -15.02
C SER A 79 -18.21 -1.27 -14.91
N LYS A 80 -16.94 -1.48 -15.30
CA LYS A 80 -16.31 -2.80 -15.29
C LYS A 80 -15.73 -3.16 -13.91
N ASN A 81 -15.08 -2.21 -13.25
CA ASN A 81 -14.25 -2.49 -12.07
C ASN A 81 -14.71 -1.74 -10.81
N GLY A 82 -15.63 -0.78 -10.94
CA GLY A 82 -16.05 0.07 -9.82
C GLY A 82 -17.15 -0.53 -8.96
N PHE A 83 -17.13 -0.22 -7.65
CA PHE A 83 -18.21 -0.62 -6.74
C PHE A 83 -18.33 0.30 -5.52
N ILE A 84 -19.50 0.27 -4.88
CA ILE A 84 -19.74 0.89 -3.57
C ILE A 84 -20.09 -0.21 -2.56
N ALA A 85 -19.22 -0.44 -1.60
CA ALA A 85 -19.44 -1.38 -0.51
C ALA A 85 -20.16 -0.68 0.65
N VAL A 86 -21.36 -1.15 0.99
CA VAL A 86 -22.11 -0.70 2.17
C VAL A 86 -21.93 -1.69 3.31
N CYS A 87 -21.06 -1.36 4.26
CA CYS A 87 -20.72 -2.15 5.44
C CYS A 87 -21.69 -1.90 6.59
N LYS A 88 -21.80 -2.86 7.52
CA LYS A 88 -22.68 -2.73 8.70
C LYS A 88 -22.08 -1.82 9.76
N ASN A 89 -20.75 -1.80 9.88
CA ASN A 89 -20.03 -1.07 10.91
C ASN A 89 -18.63 -0.64 10.45
N GLU A 90 -17.98 0.26 11.19
CA GLU A 90 -16.62 0.74 10.91
C GLU A 90 -15.59 -0.40 10.85
N LYS A 91 -15.76 -1.43 11.69
CA LYS A 91 -14.85 -2.59 11.71
C LYS A 91 -14.85 -3.32 10.37
N GLU A 92 -16.03 -3.59 9.81
CA GLU A 92 -16.16 -4.19 8.46
C GLU A 92 -15.55 -3.29 7.37
N MET A 93 -15.68 -1.97 7.49
CA MET A 93 -15.05 -1.03 6.53
C MET A 93 -13.52 -1.17 6.56
N VAL A 94 -12.93 -1.16 7.76
CA VAL A 94 -11.48 -1.29 7.97
C VAL A 94 -10.97 -2.65 7.49
N GLU A 95 -11.67 -3.73 7.84
CA GLU A 95 -11.31 -5.09 7.41
C GLU A 95 -11.33 -5.19 5.89
N LEU A 96 -12.34 -4.61 5.22
CA LEU A 96 -12.41 -4.60 3.76
C LEU A 96 -11.26 -3.80 3.13
N ALA A 97 -10.98 -2.58 3.61
CA ALA A 97 -9.88 -1.77 3.08
C ALA A 97 -8.52 -2.45 3.24
N ASN A 98 -8.24 -3.02 4.41
CA ASN A 98 -6.99 -3.74 4.65
C ASN A 98 -6.89 -5.05 3.86
N LYS A 99 -8.03 -5.69 3.57
CA LYS A 99 -8.07 -6.88 2.72
C LYS A 99 -7.80 -6.54 1.26
N ILE A 100 -8.40 -5.47 0.74
CA ILE A 100 -8.14 -4.98 -0.63
C ILE A 100 -6.69 -4.52 -0.75
N ALA A 101 -6.19 -3.79 0.26
CA ALA A 101 -4.83 -3.24 0.28
C ALA A 101 -4.53 -2.37 -0.95
N PRO A 102 -5.35 -1.33 -1.20
CA PRO A 102 -5.32 -0.58 -2.45
C PRO A 102 -4.06 0.26 -2.60
N GLU A 103 -3.78 0.65 -3.84
CA GLU A 103 -2.75 1.63 -4.17
C GLU A 103 -2.97 2.95 -3.42
N HIS A 104 -4.11 3.62 -3.65
CA HIS A 104 -4.53 4.83 -2.95
C HIS A 104 -5.72 4.55 -2.03
N MET A 105 -5.69 5.10 -0.82
CA MET A 105 -6.81 5.07 0.11
C MET A 105 -7.09 6.46 0.68
N GLU A 106 -8.26 7.02 0.40
CA GLU A 106 -8.73 8.28 0.95
C GLU A 106 -9.70 8.08 2.11
N LEU A 107 -9.53 8.87 3.17
CA LEU A 107 -10.38 8.87 4.35
C LEU A 107 -11.17 10.17 4.42
N MET A 108 -12.30 10.23 3.73
CA MET A 108 -13.22 11.38 3.72
C MET A 108 -14.30 11.26 4.79
N VAL A 109 -13.90 10.95 6.02
CA VAL A 109 -14.80 10.75 7.18
C VAL A 109 -14.50 11.73 8.30
N LYS A 110 -15.48 11.99 9.20
CA LYS A 110 -15.32 12.94 10.30
C LYS A 110 -14.14 12.63 11.22
N ASN A 111 -13.87 11.34 11.48
CA ASN A 111 -12.83 10.87 12.40
C ASN A 111 -11.60 10.30 11.66
N ALA A 112 -11.26 10.83 10.48
CA ALA A 112 -10.24 10.27 9.57
C ALA A 112 -8.89 9.97 10.24
N LYS A 113 -8.38 10.87 11.11
CA LYS A 113 -7.11 10.65 11.85
C LYS A 113 -7.14 9.48 12.83
N SER A 114 -8.29 9.16 13.39
CA SER A 114 -8.43 7.99 14.28
C SER A 114 -8.57 6.71 13.46
N LEU A 115 -9.30 6.78 12.35
CA LEU A 115 -9.51 5.66 11.46
C LEU A 115 -8.21 5.25 10.74
N SER A 116 -7.38 6.23 10.35
CA SER A 116 -6.12 6.00 9.64
C SER A 116 -5.16 5.06 10.37
N LYS A 117 -5.14 5.11 11.71
CA LYS A 117 -4.33 4.22 12.54
C LYS A 117 -4.69 2.74 12.40
N LYS A 118 -5.88 2.44 11.88
CA LYS A 118 -6.38 1.08 11.65
C LYS A 118 -6.17 0.61 10.22
N ILE A 119 -5.78 1.51 9.30
CA ILE A 119 -5.50 1.18 7.90
C ILE A 119 -4.02 0.85 7.77
N THR A 120 -3.73 -0.38 7.39
CA THR A 120 -2.36 -0.94 7.33
C THR A 120 -1.99 -1.48 5.97
N GLY A 121 -2.96 -1.65 5.06
CA GLY A 121 -2.73 -2.28 3.76
C GLY A 121 -2.65 -1.31 2.57
N ALA A 122 -2.87 -0.02 2.76
CA ALA A 122 -2.85 0.93 1.63
C ALA A 122 -1.42 1.29 1.23
N GLY A 123 -1.15 1.41 -0.08
CA GLY A 123 0.13 1.90 -0.60
C GLY A 123 0.38 3.35 -0.20
N LEU A 124 -0.65 4.19 -0.29
CA LEU A 124 -0.70 5.55 0.22
C LEU A 124 -2.03 5.84 0.91
N LEU A 125 -1.97 6.48 2.07
CA LEU A 125 -3.14 6.88 2.85
C LEU A 125 -3.30 8.40 2.88
N LEU A 126 -4.44 8.87 2.43
CA LEU A 126 -4.80 10.28 2.27
C LEU A 126 -5.89 10.64 3.28
N ILE A 127 -5.62 11.63 4.14
CA ILE A 127 -6.43 11.85 5.37
C ILE A 127 -7.22 13.16 5.29
N GLY A 128 -8.53 13.02 5.14
CA GLY A 128 -9.49 14.14 5.15
C GLY A 128 -9.80 14.68 3.75
N LYS A 129 -10.88 15.47 3.66
CA LYS A 129 -11.46 15.96 2.40
C LYS A 129 -10.59 16.95 1.59
N TYR A 130 -9.42 17.33 2.09
CA TYR A 130 -8.49 18.27 1.43
C TYR A 130 -7.17 17.57 1.06
N SER A 131 -7.23 16.26 0.83
CA SER A 131 -6.09 15.45 0.44
C SER A 131 -6.47 14.51 -0.72
N PRO A 132 -6.97 15.02 -1.85
CA PRO A 132 -7.30 14.17 -3.00
C PRO A 132 -6.04 13.51 -3.56
N SER A 133 -6.18 12.31 -4.14
CA SER A 133 -5.06 11.57 -4.75
C SER A 133 -4.30 12.40 -5.77
N ALA A 134 -5.02 13.15 -6.62
CA ALA A 134 -4.44 14.03 -7.61
C ALA A 134 -3.46 15.07 -6.98
N ALA A 135 -3.77 15.62 -5.80
CA ALA A 135 -2.84 16.54 -5.15
C ALA A 135 -1.56 15.83 -4.70
N SER A 136 -1.69 14.59 -4.19
CA SER A 136 -0.54 13.74 -3.85
C SER A 136 0.32 13.44 -5.07
N ASP A 137 -0.31 13.11 -6.20
CA ASP A 137 0.39 12.72 -7.41
C ASP A 137 1.29 13.82 -7.99
N TYR A 138 0.97 15.08 -7.69
CA TYR A 138 1.67 16.21 -8.28
C TYR A 138 2.42 17.11 -7.29
N SER A 139 1.93 17.32 -6.07
CA SER A 139 2.42 18.46 -5.27
C SER A 139 2.48 18.28 -3.75
N LEU A 140 1.97 17.19 -3.16
CA LEU A 140 2.07 17.01 -1.69
C LEU A 140 3.41 16.42 -1.23
N GLY A 141 4.31 16.07 -2.17
CA GLY A 141 5.67 15.61 -1.89
C GLY A 141 5.80 14.10 -1.61
N THR A 142 4.70 13.36 -1.76
CA THR A 142 4.67 11.89 -1.79
C THR A 142 5.18 11.39 -3.15
N ASN A 143 5.61 10.12 -3.19
CA ASN A 143 5.94 9.46 -4.45
C ASN A 143 4.68 8.74 -4.96
N HIS A 144 4.31 8.97 -6.23
CA HIS A 144 3.14 8.35 -6.85
C HIS A 144 3.41 7.00 -7.52
N ILE A 145 4.66 6.49 -7.44
CA ILE A 145 4.96 5.11 -7.83
C ILE A 145 4.61 4.23 -6.64
N LEU A 146 3.39 3.70 -6.66
CA LEU A 146 2.78 2.97 -5.55
C LEU A 146 2.53 1.49 -5.90
N PRO A 147 2.48 0.60 -4.90
CA PRO A 147 2.12 -0.79 -5.11
C PRO A 147 0.63 -0.92 -5.44
N THR A 148 0.30 -1.64 -6.51
CA THR A 148 -1.08 -1.92 -6.93
C THR A 148 -1.48 -3.38 -6.66
N ASN A 149 -2.72 -3.78 -6.98
CA ASN A 149 -3.15 -5.19 -6.95
C ASN A 149 -2.92 -5.89 -5.61
N GLY A 150 -3.19 -5.17 -4.51
CA GLY A 150 -3.05 -5.67 -3.13
C GLY A 150 -1.63 -5.71 -2.57
N PHE A 151 -0.62 -5.26 -3.32
CA PHE A 151 0.77 -5.21 -2.85
C PHE A 151 1.02 -4.12 -1.78
N GLY A 152 0.07 -3.20 -1.56
CA GLY A 152 0.11 -2.27 -0.42
C GLY A 152 0.19 -2.99 0.94
N ARG A 153 -0.19 -4.27 1.01
CA ARG A 153 -0.06 -5.11 2.22
C ARG A 153 1.39 -5.41 2.58
N THR A 154 2.29 -5.46 1.61
CA THR A 154 3.66 -5.95 1.80
C THR A 154 4.72 -4.87 1.62
N ARG A 155 4.37 -3.73 1.01
CA ARG A 155 5.29 -2.61 0.82
C ARG A 155 4.53 -1.28 0.76
N GLY A 156 5.25 -0.19 1.01
CA GLY A 156 4.80 1.15 0.68
C GLY A 156 5.19 1.56 -0.74
N GLY A 157 4.89 2.82 -1.07
CA GLY A 157 5.36 3.49 -2.28
C GLY A 157 6.88 3.49 -2.42
N LEU A 158 7.35 3.77 -3.64
CA LEU A 158 8.76 3.93 -3.95
C LEU A 158 9.37 5.03 -3.07
N SER A 159 10.54 4.75 -2.52
CA SER A 159 11.24 5.60 -1.56
C SER A 159 12.74 5.64 -1.86
N VAL A 160 13.47 6.51 -1.16
CA VAL A 160 14.94 6.52 -1.23
C VAL A 160 15.57 5.18 -0.85
N LEU A 161 14.89 4.37 -0.02
CA LEU A 161 15.38 3.06 0.40
C LEU A 161 15.42 2.05 -0.76
N ASP A 162 14.55 2.21 -1.76
CA ASP A 162 14.53 1.36 -2.96
C ASP A 162 15.77 1.59 -3.86
N PHE A 163 16.46 2.72 -3.67
CA PHE A 163 17.70 3.07 -4.38
C PHE A 163 18.97 2.81 -3.53
N MET A 164 18.82 2.22 -2.35
CA MET A 164 19.91 1.92 -1.44
C MET A 164 20.18 0.42 -1.36
N LYS A 165 21.44 0.06 -1.13
CA LYS A 165 21.85 -1.30 -0.76
C LYS A 165 22.51 -1.27 0.61
N LEU A 166 21.97 -2.03 1.55
CA LEU A 166 22.60 -2.21 2.87
C LEU A 166 23.85 -3.07 2.74
N GLN A 167 25.00 -2.52 3.12
CA GLN A 167 26.25 -3.26 3.24
C GLN A 167 26.52 -3.54 4.72
N THR A 168 26.65 -4.82 5.07
CA THR A 168 27.02 -5.24 6.42
C THR A 168 28.51 -5.53 6.49
N VAL A 169 29.18 -4.98 7.51
CA VAL A 169 30.61 -5.17 7.77
C VAL A 169 30.76 -5.65 9.21
N VAL A 170 31.54 -6.72 9.41
CA VAL A 170 31.82 -7.27 10.73
C VAL A 170 33.33 -7.47 10.86
N GLU A 171 33.87 -6.94 11.95
CA GLU A 171 35.23 -7.21 12.41
C GLU A 171 35.15 -7.97 13.73
N ALA A 172 36.03 -8.96 13.92
CA ALA A 172 36.03 -9.80 15.10
C ALA A 172 37.43 -9.85 15.71
N GLU A 173 37.49 -9.64 17.02
CA GLU A 173 38.71 -9.83 17.80
C GLU A 173 38.85 -11.29 18.21
N GLN A 174 40.10 -11.79 18.22
CA GLN A 174 40.41 -13.17 18.61
C GLN A 174 39.83 -13.54 19.98
N GLY A 175 39.95 -12.66 20.98
CA GLY A 175 39.43 -12.90 22.33
C GLY A 175 37.91 -13.07 22.36
N LYS A 176 37.17 -12.31 21.54
CA LYS A 176 35.71 -12.42 21.42
C LYS A 176 35.29 -13.70 20.68
N LEU A 177 36.09 -14.16 19.71
CA LEU A 177 35.87 -15.44 19.04
C LEU A 177 36.08 -16.61 20.01
N HIS A 178 37.11 -16.54 20.85
CA HIS A 178 37.41 -17.59 21.82
C HIS A 178 36.23 -17.82 22.79
N GLN A 179 35.63 -16.73 23.29
CA GLN A 179 34.45 -16.80 24.17
C GLN A 179 33.22 -17.46 23.52
N LYS A 180 33.14 -17.47 22.18
CA LYS A 180 32.00 -18.01 21.43
C LYS A 180 32.21 -19.45 20.96
N LEU A 181 33.40 -20.04 21.14
CA LEU A 181 33.74 -21.36 20.59
C LEU A 181 32.72 -22.44 20.95
N ARG A 182 32.29 -22.49 22.21
CA ARG A 182 31.35 -23.51 22.68
C ARG A 182 30.00 -23.41 21.97
N SER A 183 29.46 -22.20 21.86
CA SER A 183 28.20 -21.94 21.16
C SER A 183 28.32 -22.24 19.66
N ILE A 184 29.42 -21.81 19.04
CA ILE A 184 29.69 -22.09 17.63
C ILE A 184 29.78 -23.58 17.38
N LYS A 185 30.51 -24.34 18.22
CA LYS A 185 30.60 -25.79 18.10
C LYS A 185 29.22 -26.44 18.17
N ALA A 186 28.42 -26.09 19.19
CA ALA A 186 27.09 -26.65 19.36
C ALA A 186 26.18 -26.40 18.15
N LEU A 187 26.20 -25.17 17.61
CA LEU A 187 25.43 -24.84 16.40
C LEU A 187 25.92 -25.63 15.19
N THR A 188 27.22 -25.64 14.94
CA THR A 188 27.78 -26.34 13.77
C THR A 188 27.67 -27.87 13.86
N ASP A 189 27.68 -28.44 15.07
CA ASP A 189 27.43 -29.88 15.27
C ASP A 189 25.95 -30.20 14.96
N ALA A 190 25.02 -29.37 15.44
CA ALA A 190 23.58 -29.53 15.18
C ALA A 190 23.24 -29.39 13.68
N GLU A 191 23.97 -28.54 12.95
CA GLU A 191 23.83 -28.36 11.50
C GLU A 191 24.61 -29.41 10.69
N GLY A 192 25.43 -30.26 11.33
CA GLY A 192 26.28 -31.23 10.62
C GLY A 192 27.41 -30.59 9.79
N LEU A 193 27.90 -29.41 10.20
CA LEU A 193 28.89 -28.59 9.50
C LEU A 193 30.25 -28.53 10.23
N PRO A 194 30.99 -29.66 10.40
CA PRO A 194 32.17 -29.72 11.26
C PRO A 194 33.33 -28.81 10.82
N ASN A 195 33.44 -28.49 9.53
CA ASN A 195 34.49 -27.61 9.01
C ASN A 195 34.24 -26.13 9.35
N HIS A 196 32.99 -25.71 9.59
CA HIS A 196 32.69 -24.35 10.06
C HIS A 196 33.28 -24.12 11.46
N TYR A 197 33.10 -25.08 12.37
CA TYR A 197 33.75 -25.03 13.68
C TYR A 197 35.27 -25.01 13.56
N LYS A 198 35.86 -25.91 12.76
CA LYS A 198 37.33 -25.96 12.57
C LYS A 198 37.88 -24.62 12.07
N ALA A 199 37.18 -23.95 11.16
CA ALA A 199 37.60 -22.64 10.65
C ALA A 199 37.67 -21.58 11.76
N VAL A 200 36.70 -21.56 12.68
CA VAL A 200 36.74 -20.65 13.85
C VAL A 200 37.80 -21.11 14.84
N LYS A 201 37.81 -22.40 15.18
CA LYS A 201 38.71 -23.00 16.17
C LYS A 201 40.19 -22.74 15.83
N ARG A 202 40.59 -22.86 14.57
CA ARG A 202 41.98 -22.61 14.16
C ARG A 202 42.45 -21.17 14.38
N ARG A 203 41.55 -20.18 14.43
CA ARG A 203 41.88 -18.76 14.67
C ARG A 203 42.14 -18.44 16.14
N VAL A 204 41.73 -19.34 17.04
CA VAL A 204 41.80 -19.15 18.49
C VAL A 204 42.70 -20.18 19.17
N ASP A 205 42.92 -21.33 18.53
CA ASP A 205 43.95 -22.29 18.87
C ASP A 205 45.30 -21.77 18.32
N GLU A 206 46.13 -21.21 19.20
CA GLU A 206 47.60 -21.14 19.04
C GLU A 206 48.26 -22.22 19.91
#